data_AF-H3H804-F1
#
_entry.id   AF-H3H804-F1
#
_cell.length_a   1.000
_cell.length_b   1.000
_cell.length_c   1.000
_cell.angle_alpha   90.00
_cell.angle_beta   90.00
_cell.angle_gamma   90.00
#
_symmetry.space_group_name_H-M   'P 1'
#
loop_
_entity.id
_entity.type
_entity.pdbx_description
1 polymer ?
#
loop_
_entity_poly.entity_id
_entity_poly.type
_entity_poly.pdbx_seq_one_letter_code
_entity_poly.pdbx_strand_id
1 'polypeptide(L)'
;VVGKFCEKVDPYLAYLAYRRASSECDDDLIRVATENGLFKDLARYLVERQDLALWGKVLMRQEEGEAGDPNRRALIDQVVQTALPESTKPGEVSTTVHAFMNAELSNELGDQKISCVGMSRCFAFF
;
A
#
# COMPACT_ATOMS: atom_id res chain seq x y z
N VAL A 1 -18.51 -16.05 0.48
CA VAL A 1 -19.68 -15.55 1.23
C VAL A 1 -19.32 -15.03 2.64
N VAL A 2 -18.12 -15.29 3.19
CA VAL A 2 -17.71 -14.76 4.52
C VAL A 2 -17.36 -13.26 4.46
N GLY A 3 -16.62 -12.81 3.45
CA GLY A 3 -16.19 -11.40 3.31
C GLY A 3 -17.33 -10.37 3.35
N LYS A 4 -18.34 -10.52 2.48
CA LYS A 4 -19.52 -9.62 2.43
C LYS A 4 -20.36 -9.60 3.71
N PHE A 5 -20.32 -10.66 4.52
CA PHE A 5 -21.03 -10.67 5.80
C PHE A 5 -20.22 -9.95 6.89
N CYS A 6 -18.89 -10.15 6.90
CA CYS A 6 -17.98 -9.49 7.83
C CYS A 6 -17.89 -7.97 7.60
N GLU A 7 -18.09 -7.46 6.38
CA GLU A 7 -18.10 -6.01 6.08
C GLU A 7 -19.04 -5.21 6.99
N LYS A 8 -20.15 -5.80 7.45
CA LYS A 8 -21.13 -5.13 8.34
C LYS A 8 -20.86 -5.34 9.84
N VAL A 9 -20.03 -6.33 10.19
CA VAL A 9 -19.81 -6.76 11.58
C VAL A 9 -18.47 -6.29 12.09
N ASP A 10 -17.42 -6.51 11.30
CA ASP A 10 -16.05 -6.08 11.60
C ASP A 10 -15.27 -5.96 10.26
N PRO A 11 -14.96 -4.73 9.82
CA PRO A 11 -14.19 -4.49 8.59
C PRO A 11 -12.79 -5.11 8.60
N TYR A 12 -12.14 -5.17 9.76
CA TYR A 12 -10.82 -5.78 9.90
C TYR A 12 -10.90 -7.30 9.75
N LEU A 13 -11.96 -7.93 10.26
CA LEU A 13 -12.20 -9.36 10.05
C LEU A 13 -12.46 -9.68 8.57
N ALA A 14 -13.21 -8.83 7.86
CA ALA A 14 -13.41 -8.96 6.42
C ALA A 14 -12.08 -8.87 5.66
N TYR A 15 -11.24 -7.88 5.99
CA TYR A 15 -9.90 -7.72 5.45
C TYR A 15 -9.04 -8.98 5.64
N LEU A 16 -9.01 -9.55 6.86
CA LEU A 16 -8.27 -10.78 7.13
C LEU A 16 -8.80 -11.99 6.35
N ALA A 17 -10.12 -12.07 6.15
CA ALA A 17 -10.74 -13.13 5.38
C ALA A 17 -10.35 -13.03 3.89
N TYR A 18 -10.38 -11.84 3.31
CA TYR A 18 -9.95 -11.63 1.92
C TYR A 18 -8.44 -11.84 1.75
N ARG A 19 -7.62 -11.41 2.72
CA ARG A 19 -6.17 -11.64 2.71
C ARG A 19 -5.80 -13.13 2.67
N ARG A 20 -6.65 -13.98 3.27
CA ARG A 20 -6.46 -15.44 3.33
C ARG A 20 -7.08 -16.19 2.16
N ALA A 21 -8.12 -15.64 1.55
CA ALA A 21 -8.63 -16.12 0.28
C ALA A 21 -7.55 -15.84 -0.79
N SER A 22 -7.28 -16.81 -1.67
CA SER A 22 -6.29 -16.66 -2.74
C SER A 22 -6.49 -15.36 -3.57
N SER A 23 -5.46 -14.99 -4.34
CA SER A 23 -5.27 -13.75 -5.13
C SER A 23 -6.45 -13.23 -5.98
N GLU A 24 -7.54 -13.98 -6.12
CA GLU A 24 -8.74 -13.57 -6.84
C GLU A 24 -9.58 -12.53 -6.09
N CYS A 25 -9.34 -12.35 -4.78
CA CYS A 25 -10.11 -11.43 -3.92
C CYS A 25 -9.39 -10.11 -3.59
N ASP A 26 -8.24 -9.82 -4.22
CA ASP A 26 -7.41 -8.66 -3.87
C ASP A 26 -8.14 -7.33 -4.14
N ASP A 27 -9.04 -7.30 -5.13
CA ASP A 27 -9.85 -6.13 -5.46
C ASP A 27 -10.91 -5.82 -4.39
N ASP A 28 -11.58 -6.83 -3.86
CA ASP A 28 -12.54 -6.66 -2.76
C ASP A 28 -11.82 -6.23 -1.47
N LEU A 29 -10.60 -6.74 -1.23
CA LEU A 29 -9.76 -6.32 -0.10
C LEU A 29 -9.39 -4.84 -0.18
N ILE A 30 -8.94 -4.36 -1.34
CA ILE A 30 -8.61 -2.95 -1.55
C ILE A 30 -9.84 -2.08 -1.30
N ARG A 31 -11.01 -2.47 -1.83
CA ARG A 31 -12.26 -1.73 -1.64
C ARG A 31 -12.58 -1.60 -0.15
N VAL A 32 -12.63 -2.71 0.58
CA VAL A 32 -12.96 -2.71 2.01
C VAL A 32 -11.95 -1.91 2.82
N ALA A 33 -10.66 -2.04 2.52
CA ALA A 33 -9.63 -1.30 3.24
C ALA A 33 -9.73 0.21 2.98
N THR A 34 -10.03 0.62 1.75
CA THR A 34 -10.16 2.04 1.38
C THR A 34 -11.42 2.65 1.97
N GLU A 35 -12.57 1.97 1.87
CA GLU A 35 -13.86 2.43 2.42
C GLU A 35 -13.83 2.56 3.95
N ASN A 36 -13.05 1.72 4.64
CA ASN A 36 -12.96 1.71 6.11
C ASN A 36 -11.70 2.40 6.65
N GLY A 37 -10.87 3.01 5.79
CA GLY A 37 -9.65 3.71 6.20
C GLY A 37 -8.55 2.83 6.78
N LEU A 38 -8.53 1.53 6.46
CA LEU A 38 -7.52 0.55 6.89
C LEU A 38 -6.22 0.67 6.08
N PHE A 39 -5.75 1.90 5.85
CA PHE A 39 -4.58 2.20 5.01
C PHE A 39 -3.29 1.61 5.57
N LYS A 40 -3.18 1.49 6.89
CA LYS A 40 -2.01 0.89 7.55
C LYS A 40 -1.86 -0.59 7.22
N ASP A 41 -2.95 -1.33 7.26
CA ASP A 41 -2.95 -2.76 6.96
C ASP A 41 -2.84 -3.00 5.46
N LEU A 42 -3.54 -2.18 4.64
CA LEU A 42 -3.41 -2.21 3.19
C LEU A 42 -1.97 -1.94 2.74
N ALA A 43 -1.30 -0.95 3.32
CA ALA A 43 0.09 -0.63 3.03
C ALA A 43 1.01 -1.84 3.26
N ARG A 44 0.88 -2.51 4.41
CA ARG A 44 1.66 -3.72 4.71
C ARG A 44 1.39 -4.83 3.70
N TYR A 45 0.12 -5.05 3.35
CA TYR A 45 -0.26 -6.08 2.39
C TYR A 45 0.33 -5.82 0.99
N LEU A 46 0.29 -4.59 0.50
CA LEU A 46 0.86 -4.22 -0.79
C LEU A 46 2.38 -4.42 -0.84
N VAL A 47 3.07 -4.04 0.24
CA VAL A 47 4.52 -4.20 0.39
C VAL A 47 4.91 -5.70 0.45
N GLU A 48 4.17 -6.51 1.21
CA GLU A 48 4.39 -7.96 1.33
C GLU A 48 4.11 -8.71 0.02
N ARG A 49 3.06 -8.32 -0.72
CA ARG A 49 2.67 -8.96 -1.98
C ARG A 49 3.63 -8.67 -3.12
N GLN A 50 4.32 -7.52 -3.10
CA GLN A 50 5.27 -7.09 -4.13
C GLN A 50 4.69 -7.14 -5.56
N ASP A 51 3.37 -6.97 -5.70
CA ASP A 51 2.69 -7.10 -6.99
C ASP A 51 2.49 -5.71 -7.61
N LEU A 52 3.25 -5.41 -8.66
CA LEU A 52 3.20 -4.14 -9.38
C LEU A 52 1.83 -3.88 -10.02
N ALA A 53 1.10 -4.93 -10.44
CA ALA A 53 -0.25 -4.77 -10.99
C ALA A 53 -1.23 -4.32 -9.90
N LEU A 54 -1.08 -4.88 -8.69
CA LEU A 54 -1.87 -4.49 -7.52
C LEU A 54 -1.56 -3.05 -7.10
N TRP A 55 -0.28 -2.67 -7.04
CA TRP A 55 0.12 -1.28 -6.83
C TRP A 55 -0.48 -0.34 -7.88
N GLY A 56 -0.47 -0.74 -9.14
CA GLY A 56 -1.09 0.01 -10.23
C GLY A 56 -2.58 0.28 -9.98
N LYS A 57 -3.33 -0.68 -9.43
CA LYS A 57 -4.75 -0.50 -9.11
C LYS A 57 -5.00 0.50 -7.97
N VAL A 58 -4.17 0.47 -6.93
CA VAL A 58 -4.34 1.34 -5.76
C VAL A 58 -3.77 2.73 -5.98
N LEU A 59 -2.70 2.84 -6.77
CA LEU A 59 -2.06 4.10 -7.13
C LEU A 59 -2.68 4.72 -8.40
N MET A 60 -3.50 3.99 -9.17
CA MET A 60 -4.14 4.53 -10.36
C MET A 60 -4.99 5.74 -10.01
N ARG A 61 -4.61 6.86 -10.64
CA ARG A 61 -5.34 8.12 -10.63
C ARG A 61 -6.69 7.90 -11.31
N GLN A 62 -7.79 8.04 -10.58
CA GLN A 62 -9.08 8.29 -11.25
C GLN A 62 -8.93 9.51 -12.16
N GLU A 63 -9.57 9.42 -13.32
CA GLU A 63 -9.41 10.21 -14.53
C GLU A 63 -9.09 11.70 -14.33
N GLU A 64 -8.39 12.29 -15.30
CA GLU A 64 -8.03 13.71 -15.34
C GLU A 64 -9.25 14.62 -15.07
N GLY A 65 -9.40 15.13 -13.84
CA GLY A 65 -10.48 16.06 -13.48
C GLY A 65 -10.98 16.00 -12.04
N GLU A 66 -10.68 14.93 -11.29
CA GLU A 66 -11.17 14.78 -9.92
C GLU A 66 -10.16 15.25 -8.87
N ALA A 67 -10.64 16.04 -7.89
CA ALA A 67 -9.83 16.55 -6.79
C ALA A 67 -9.13 15.38 -6.09
N GLY A 68 -7.80 15.44 -6.01
CA GLY A 68 -6.97 14.31 -5.60
C GLY A 68 -7.52 13.57 -4.37
N ASP A 69 -7.76 12.27 -4.53
CA ASP A 69 -8.40 11.45 -3.50
C ASP A 69 -7.57 11.49 -2.20
N PRO A 70 -8.13 12.00 -1.09
CA PRO A 70 -7.44 12.02 0.21
C PRO A 70 -7.00 10.62 0.67
N ASN A 71 -7.69 9.56 0.23
CA ASN A 71 -7.37 8.18 0.56
C ASN A 71 -6.03 7.73 -0.06
N ARG A 72 -5.73 8.18 -1.28
CA ARG A 72 -4.46 7.85 -1.95
C ARG A 72 -3.28 8.43 -1.18
N ARG A 73 -3.38 9.71 -0.81
CA ARG A 73 -2.33 10.38 -0.01
C ARG A 73 -2.17 9.73 1.36
N ALA A 74 -3.28 9.44 2.03
CA ALA A 74 -3.25 8.73 3.32
C ALA A 74 -2.57 7.36 3.21
N LEU A 75 -2.82 6.61 2.15
CA LEU A 75 -2.14 5.33 1.91
C LEU A 75 -0.63 5.51 1.71
N ILE A 76 -0.22 6.45 0.86
CA ILE A 76 1.21 6.72 0.60
C ILE A 76 1.91 7.08 1.92
N ASP A 77 1.29 7.95 2.72
CA ASP A 77 1.82 8.32 4.03
C ASP A 77 1.96 7.10 4.95
N GLN A 78 0.97 6.20 5.00
CA GLN A 78 1.06 4.97 5.79
C GLN A 78 2.13 3.99 5.26
N VAL A 79 2.33 3.89 3.94
CA VAL A 79 3.38 3.07 3.34
C VAL A 79 4.76 3.56 3.78
N VAL A 80 5.02 4.86 3.68
CA VAL A 80 6.33 5.43 4.00
C VAL A 80 6.58 5.50 5.51
N GLN A 81 5.56 5.82 6.31
CA GLN A 81 5.70 5.97 7.77
C GLN A 81 5.61 4.65 8.55
N THR A 82 4.95 3.63 8.02
CA THR A 82 4.74 2.34 8.72
C THR A 82 5.34 1.16 7.96
N ALA A 83 4.88 0.90 6.73
CA ALA A 83 5.18 -0.37 6.05
C ALA A 83 6.67 -0.49 5.64
N LEU A 84 7.28 0.59 5.14
CA LEU A 84 8.70 0.63 4.80
C LEU A 84 9.63 0.47 6.02
N PRO A 85 9.40 1.19 7.16
CA PRO A 85 10.18 0.98 8.39
C PRO A 85 10.05 -0.42 9.00
N GLU A 86 8.88 -1.06 8.87
CA GLU A 86 8.64 -2.43 9.35
C GLU A 86 9.20 -3.49 8.39
N SER A 87 9.36 -3.16 7.11
CA SER A 87 9.95 -4.04 6.09
C SER A 87 11.44 -4.26 6.35
N THR A 88 11.81 -5.54 6.50
CA THR A 88 13.20 -5.97 6.64
C THR A 88 13.78 -6.52 5.35
N LYS A 89 12.97 -6.69 4.30
CA LYS A 89 13.39 -7.30 3.05
C LYS A 89 13.71 -6.22 2.00
N PRO A 90 14.88 -6.29 1.35
CA PRO A 90 15.25 -5.30 0.34
C PRO A 90 14.32 -5.33 -0.90
N GLY A 91 13.76 -6.51 -1.24
CA GLY A 91 12.82 -6.64 -2.36
C GLY A 91 11.50 -5.89 -2.14
N GLU A 92 11.04 -5.79 -0.88
CA GLU A 92 9.80 -5.10 -0.52
C GLU A 92 9.94 -3.58 -0.74
N VAL A 93 11.06 -3.03 -0.27
CA VAL A 93 11.43 -1.62 -0.48
C VAL A 93 11.63 -1.32 -1.97
N SER A 94 12.41 -2.15 -2.67
CA SER A 94 12.70 -1.93 -4.11
C SER A 94 11.45 -1.95 -4.98
N THR A 95 10.53 -2.88 -4.73
CA THR A 95 9.27 -2.97 -5.47
C THR A 95 8.37 -1.77 -5.20
N THR A 96 8.29 -1.33 -3.94
CA THR A 96 7.49 -0.16 -3.55
C THR A 96 8.00 1.11 -4.22
N VAL A 97 9.31 1.33 -4.25
CA VAL A 97 9.93 2.47 -4.95
C VAL A 97 9.63 2.40 -6.44
N HIS A 98 9.76 1.21 -7.06
CA HIS A 98 9.46 1.03 -8.48
C HIS A 98 7.99 1.31 -8.80
N ALA A 99 7.06 0.86 -7.95
CA ALA A 99 5.64 1.17 -8.06
C ALA A 99 5.37 2.68 -7.98
N PHE A 100 6.02 3.39 -7.06
CA PHE A 100 5.85 4.84 -6.91
C PHE A 100 6.45 5.62 -8.07
N MET A 101 7.58 5.16 -8.62
CA MET A 101 8.14 5.72 -9.87
C MET A 101 7.16 5.57 -11.04
N ASN A 102 6.53 4.40 -11.19
CA ASN A 102 5.53 4.15 -12.23
C ASN A 102 4.26 5.00 -12.06
N ALA A 103 3.93 5.38 -10.83
CA ALA A 103 2.79 6.25 -10.52
C ALA A 103 3.12 7.75 -10.58
N GLU A 104 4.34 8.13 -11.01
CA GLU A 104 4.85 9.52 -11.01
C GLU A 104 4.84 10.19 -9.62
N LEU A 105 4.86 9.39 -8.56
CA LEU A 105 4.84 9.85 -7.17
C LEU A 105 6.25 10.11 -6.61
N SER A 106 7.27 10.13 -7.47
CA SER A 106 8.68 10.31 -7.07
C SER A 106 8.93 11.60 -6.27
N ASN A 107 8.13 12.65 -6.47
CA ASN A 107 8.23 13.89 -5.70
C ASN A 107 7.82 13.71 -4.22
N GLU A 108 6.93 12.76 -3.93
CA GLU A 108 6.45 12.52 -2.56
C GLU A 108 7.40 11.63 -1.74
N LEU A 109 8.29 10.90 -2.42
CA LEU A 109 9.38 10.13 -1.82
C LEU A 109 10.57 10.99 -1.39
N GLY A 110 10.84 12.08 -2.12
CA GLY A 110 12.06 12.87 -1.95
C GLY A 110 12.13 13.68 -0.64
N ASP A 111 10.99 14.04 -0.07
CA ASP A 111 10.93 14.93 1.12
C ASP A 111 11.00 14.15 2.44
N GLN A 112 10.57 12.89 2.44
CA GLN A 112 10.72 12.03 3.61
C GLN A 112 12.12 11.44 3.63
N LYS A 113 13.03 12.11 4.36
CA LYS A 113 14.19 11.46 4.97
C LYS A 113 13.68 10.18 5.62
N ILE A 114 13.82 9.06 4.90
CA ILE A 114 13.83 7.71 5.44
C ILE A 114 15.01 7.71 6.41
N SER A 115 14.80 8.24 7.60
CA SER A 115 15.69 8.14 8.74
C SER A 115 15.54 6.72 9.26
N CYS A 116 15.86 5.75 8.41
CA CYS A 116 16.17 4.42 8.87
C CYS A 116 17.45 4.56 9.68
N VAL A 117 17.27 4.63 10.99
CA VAL A 117 18.30 4.48 12.04
C VAL A 117 19.06 3.13 11.93
N GLY A 118 18.80 2.30 10.91
CA GLY A 118 19.55 1.09 10.59
C GLY A 118 20.00 0.93 9.13
N MET A 119 19.86 1.93 8.26
CA MET A 119 20.08 1.76 6.80
C MET A 119 21.30 2.52 6.26
N SER A 120 22.38 2.63 7.05
CA SER A 120 23.70 3.05 6.56
C SER A 120 24.33 2.11 5.52
N ARG A 121 23.59 1.13 4.97
CA ARG A 121 24.12 0.16 3.99
C ARG A 121 23.35 0.07 2.67
N CYS A 122 22.16 0.65 2.52
CA CYS A 122 21.40 0.51 1.26
C CYS A 122 21.46 1.74 0.33
N PHE A 123 21.80 2.92 0.84
CA PHE A 123 21.92 4.13 -0.01
C PHE A 123 23.29 4.28 -0.71
N ALA A 124 24.16 3.26 -0.65
CA ALA A 124 25.49 3.29 -1.27
C ALA A 124 25.56 2.67 -2.68
N PHE A 125 24.43 2.46 -3.35
CA PHE A 125 24.40 1.84 -4.69
C PHE A 125 23.45 2.53 -5.69
N PHE A 126 23.34 3.85 -5.61
CA PHE A 126 22.88 4.70 -6.71
C PHE A 126 23.83 5.87 -6.91
#